data_AF-A0A821L9F0-F1
#
_entry.id   AF-A0A821L9F0-F1
#
_cell.length_a   1.000
_cell.length_b   1.000
_cell.length_c   1.000
_cell.angle_alpha   90.00
_cell.angle_beta   90.00
_cell.angle_gamma   90.00
#
_symmetry.space_group_name_H-M   'P 1'
#
loop_
_entity.id
_entity.type
_entity.pdbx_description
1 polymer ?
#
loop_
_entity_poly.entity_id
_entity_poly.type
_entity_poly.pdbx_seq_one_letter_code
_entity_poly.pdbx_strand_id
1 'polypeptide(L)'
;MQNVVLNSTQLFLKDVLSSHKVDPSLADPPVIIENPIYGGKVQRFLNFAAPGMMISIIFFLAIGLTALIFVVEKKEGLLERSWIAGVTTVEVMLAHIIVKFFIQFIQIILMVVFADVIFQVTIQGPVLLAMALIFIQGICG
;
A
#
# COMPACT_ATOMS: atom_id res chain seq x y z
N MET A 1 23.17 -16.12 8.41
CA MET A 1 23.46 -16.82 9.69
C MET A 1 22.35 -17.80 10.11
N GLN A 2 21.08 -17.42 10.07
CA GLN A 2 19.98 -18.26 10.59
C GLN A 2 19.85 -19.65 9.93
N ASN A 3 20.05 -19.75 8.61
CA ASN A 3 20.04 -21.03 7.89
C ASN A 3 21.23 -21.94 8.26
N VAL A 4 22.35 -21.38 8.71
CA VAL A 4 23.55 -22.15 9.09
C VAL A 4 23.32 -22.80 10.46
N VAL A 5 22.76 -22.04 11.41
CA VAL A 5 22.43 -22.55 12.75
C VAL A 5 21.39 -23.65 12.67
N LEU A 6 20.33 -23.48 11.86
CA LEU A 6 19.31 -24.50 11.64
C LEU A 6 19.88 -25.80 11.05
N ASN A 7 20.79 -25.68 10.09
CA ASN A 7 21.40 -26.85 9.47
C ASN A 7 22.33 -27.59 10.45
N SER A 8 23.08 -26.85 11.29
CA SER A 8 23.92 -27.45 12.33
C SER A 8 23.13 -28.15 13.43
N THR A 9 21.97 -27.61 13.84
CA THR A 9 21.11 -28.25 14.85
C THR A 9 20.43 -29.50 14.28
N GLN A 10 20.05 -29.49 13.01
CA GLN A 10 19.51 -30.67 12.32
C GLN A 10 20.54 -31.80 12.19
N LEU A 11 21.78 -31.48 11.83
CA LEU A 11 22.87 -32.45 11.77
C LEU A 11 23.15 -33.05 13.15
N PHE A 12 23.18 -32.22 14.18
CA PHE A 12 23.35 -32.67 15.56
C PHE A 12 22.21 -33.60 16.02
N LEU A 13 20.96 -33.25 15.72
CA LEU A 13 19.80 -34.07 16.04
C LEU A 13 19.84 -35.44 15.33
N LYS A 14 20.24 -35.47 14.05
CA LYS A 14 20.40 -36.72 13.29
C LYS A 14 21.47 -37.63 13.90
N ASP A 15 22.58 -37.06 14.34
CA ASP A 15 23.69 -37.79 14.94
C ASP A 15 23.31 -38.39 16.31
N VAL A 16 22.60 -37.62 17.14
CA VAL A 16 22.07 -38.09 18.43
C VAL A 16 21.01 -39.19 18.26
N LEU A 17 20.07 -39.04 17.31
CA LEU A 17 19.03 -40.05 17.07
C LEU A 17 19.62 -41.36 16.51
N SER A 18 20.60 -41.26 15.60
CA SER A 18 21.35 -42.41 15.07
C SER A 18 22.06 -43.19 16.17
N SER A 19 22.67 -42.49 17.14
CA SER A 19 23.33 -43.12 18.29
C SER A 19 22.39 -43.93 19.20
N HIS A 20 21.11 -43.58 19.23
CA HIS A 20 20.09 -44.19 20.08
C HIS A 20 19.15 -45.17 19.34
N LYS A 21 19.48 -45.54 18.09
CA LYS A 21 18.66 -46.41 17.21
C LYS A 21 17.23 -45.89 16.97
N VAL A 22 17.03 -44.59 17.09
CA VAL A 22 15.76 -43.93 16.78
C VAL A 22 15.83 -43.43 15.34
N ASP A 23 14.71 -43.49 14.63
CA ASP A 23 14.64 -43.12 13.22
C ASP A 23 15.12 -41.66 13.02
N PRO A 24 16.23 -41.44 12.29
CA PRO A 24 16.81 -40.11 12.09
C PRO A 24 15.92 -39.18 11.26
N SER A 25 14.87 -39.69 10.60
CA SER A 25 13.85 -38.89 9.93
C SER A 25 13.02 -38.01 10.87
N LEU A 26 13.06 -38.24 12.19
CA LEU A 26 12.43 -37.37 13.19
C LEU A 26 13.18 -36.06 13.44
N ALA A 27 14.42 -35.94 12.98
CA ALA A 27 15.19 -34.68 13.04
C ALA A 27 14.82 -33.71 11.91
N ASP A 28 14.10 -34.18 10.89
CA ASP A 28 13.60 -33.30 9.84
C ASP A 28 12.49 -32.41 10.42
N PRO A 29 12.41 -31.14 9.99
CA PRO A 29 11.47 -30.20 10.58
C PRO A 29 10.04 -30.68 10.29
N PRO A 30 9.13 -30.67 11.29
CA PRO A 30 7.79 -31.26 11.16
C PRO A 30 6.88 -30.52 10.17
N VAL A 31 7.32 -29.38 9.64
CA VAL A 31 6.60 -28.54 8.69
C VAL A 31 7.33 -28.55 7.35
N ILE A 32 6.72 -29.19 6.36
CA ILE A 32 7.17 -29.17 4.97
C ILE A 32 6.63 -27.88 4.34
N ILE A 33 7.51 -26.90 4.11
CA ILE A 33 7.13 -25.65 3.43
C ILE A 33 7.14 -25.92 1.92
N GLU A 34 5.95 -26.21 1.39
CA GLU A 34 5.70 -26.32 -0.04
C GLU A 34 5.93 -24.99 -0.78
N ASN A 35 6.06 -25.06 -2.11
CA ASN A 35 6.27 -23.85 -2.91
C ASN A 35 5.05 -22.91 -2.80
N PRO A 36 5.25 -21.61 -2.48
CA PRO A 36 4.14 -20.68 -2.34
C PRO A 36 3.43 -20.44 -3.69
N ILE A 37 2.09 -20.44 -3.66
CA ILE A 37 1.23 -20.17 -4.84
C ILE A 37 1.34 -18.69 -5.27
N TYR A 38 1.51 -17.78 -4.31
CA TYR A 38 1.72 -16.34 -4.55
C TYR A 38 3.04 -15.89 -3.91
N GLY A 39 3.91 -15.24 -4.70
CA GLY A 39 5.22 -14.76 -4.25
C GLY A 39 6.35 -15.77 -4.40
N GLY A 40 7.60 -15.28 -4.34
CA GLY A 40 8.79 -16.15 -4.29
C GLY A 40 9.14 -16.58 -2.87
N LYS A 41 9.90 -17.68 -2.72
CA LYS A 41 10.42 -18.18 -1.41
C LYS A 41 11.17 -17.12 -0.60
N VAL A 42 11.71 -16.10 -1.26
CA VAL A 42 12.25 -14.88 -0.66
C VAL A 42 11.51 -13.70 -1.29
N GLN A 43 10.47 -13.22 -0.64
CA GLN A 43 9.79 -12.01 -1.09
C GLN A 43 10.62 -10.77 -0.72
N ARG A 44 10.69 -9.81 -1.65
CA ARG A 44 11.22 -8.48 -1.37
C ARG A 44 10.27 -7.78 -0.39
N PHE A 45 10.79 -7.26 0.73
CA PHE A 45 10.00 -6.49 1.70
C PHE A 45 9.20 -5.34 1.07
N LEU A 46 9.73 -4.77 -0.02
CA LEU A 46 9.09 -3.72 -0.79
C LEU A 46 7.73 -4.15 -1.36
N ASN A 47 7.56 -5.41 -1.77
CA ASN A 47 6.28 -5.89 -2.33
C ASN A 47 5.20 -6.00 -1.25
N PHE A 48 5.59 -6.18 0.01
CA PHE A 48 4.68 -6.19 1.16
C PHE A 48 4.35 -4.78 1.64
N ALA A 49 5.34 -3.88 1.69
CA ALA A 49 5.16 -2.52 2.17
C ALA A 49 4.56 -1.55 1.13
N ALA A 50 4.77 -1.81 -0.17
CA ALA A 50 4.38 -0.92 -1.25
C ALA A 50 2.89 -0.55 -1.22
N PRO A 51 1.92 -1.48 -1.12
CA PRO A 51 0.51 -1.11 -1.11
C PRO A 51 0.13 -0.16 0.04
N GLY A 52 0.68 -0.39 1.24
CA GLY A 52 0.43 0.48 2.39
C GLY A 52 1.01 1.89 2.20
N MET A 53 2.25 1.98 1.73
CA MET A 53 2.88 3.27 1.43
C MET A 53 2.14 4.03 0.32
N MET A 54 1.64 3.31 -0.69
CA MET A 54 0.89 3.91 -1.80
C MET A 54 -0.36 4.63 -1.31
N ILE A 55 -1.15 3.96 -0.47
CA ILE A 55 -2.39 4.50 0.10
C ILE A 55 -2.09 5.75 0.95
N SER A 56 -1.04 5.70 1.79
CA SER A 56 -0.65 6.84 2.61
C SER A 56 -0.22 8.06 1.78
N ILE A 57 0.57 7.86 0.72
CA ILE A 57 1.04 8.95 -0.14
C ILE A 57 -0.14 9.65 -0.81
N ILE A 58 -1.08 8.90 -1.38
CA ILE A 58 -2.26 9.46 -2.05
C ILE A 58 -3.12 10.25 -1.07
N PHE A 59 -3.34 9.72 0.13
CA PHE A 59 -4.11 10.41 1.17
C PHE A 59 -3.48 11.75 1.55
N PHE A 60 -2.16 11.79 1.79
CA PHE A 60 -1.47 13.04 2.10
C PHE A 60 -1.45 14.03 0.92
N LEU A 61 -1.35 13.53 -0.32
CA LEU A 61 -1.41 14.38 -1.51
C LEU A 61 -2.81 14.96 -1.71
N ALA A 62 -3.88 14.19 -1.48
CA ALA A 62 -5.26 14.66 -1.55
C ALA A 62 -5.51 15.79 -0.53
N ILE A 63 -5.17 15.55 0.74
CA ILE A 63 -5.26 16.54 1.82
C ILE A 63 -4.45 17.79 1.48
N GLY A 64 -3.19 17.60 1.06
CA GLY A 64 -2.27 18.69 0.75
C GLY A 64 -2.80 19.58 -0.36
N LEU A 65 -3.34 19.01 -1.43
CA LEU A 65 -3.96 19.78 -2.51
C LEU A 65 -5.23 20.50 -2.05
N THR A 66 -6.03 19.90 -1.17
CA THR A 66 -7.28 20.54 -0.67
C THR A 66 -6.95 21.73 0.21
N ALA A 67 -6.03 21.54 1.16
CA ALA A 67 -5.53 22.61 2.01
C ALA A 67 -4.87 23.73 1.18
N LEU A 68 -4.07 23.38 0.17
CA LEU A 68 -3.39 24.36 -0.68
C LEU A 68 -4.39 25.23 -1.44
N ILE A 69 -5.39 24.62 -2.10
CA ILE A 69 -6.43 25.36 -2.83
C ILE A 69 -7.18 26.28 -1.87
N PHE A 70 -7.60 25.76 -0.72
CA PHE A 70 -8.32 26.56 0.29
C PHE A 70 -7.48 27.75 0.80
N VAL A 71 -6.18 27.55 1.02
CA VAL A 71 -5.26 28.63 1.44
C VAL A 71 -5.11 29.69 0.35
N VAL A 72 -5.04 29.28 -0.92
CA VAL A 72 -4.97 30.21 -2.05
C VAL A 72 -6.25 31.03 -2.16
N GLU A 73 -7.42 30.39 -2.10
CA GLU A 73 -8.71 31.09 -2.13
C GLU A 73 -8.86 32.08 -0.99
N LYS A 74 -8.37 31.74 0.20
CA LYS A 74 -8.34 32.64 1.35
C LYS A 74 -7.38 33.81 1.15
N LYS A 75 -6.20 33.57 0.56
CA LYS A 75 -5.20 34.62 0.27
C LYS A 75 -5.68 35.61 -0.79
N GLU A 76 -6.42 35.13 -1.78
CA GLU A 76 -6.96 35.98 -2.86
C GLU A 76 -8.27 36.67 -2.46
N GLY A 77 -8.83 36.36 -1.29
CA GLY A 77 -10.11 36.91 -0.82
C GLY A 77 -11.30 36.45 -1.66
N LEU A 78 -11.16 35.37 -2.44
CA LEU A 78 -12.23 34.85 -3.30
C LEU A 78 -13.42 34.38 -2.47
N LEU A 79 -13.16 33.80 -1.30
CA LEU A 79 -14.21 33.39 -0.36
C LEU A 79 -15.00 34.59 0.16
N GLU A 80 -14.31 35.67 0.53
CA GLU A 80 -14.94 36.89 1.06
C GLU A 80 -15.78 37.60 -0.02
N ARG A 81 -15.26 37.68 -1.26
CA ARG A 81 -15.99 38.25 -2.40
C ARG A 81 -17.21 37.42 -2.78
N SER A 82 -17.09 36.10 -2.78
CA SER A 82 -18.20 35.20 -3.08
C SER A 82 -19.29 35.30 -2.00
N TRP A 83 -18.91 35.43 -0.73
CA TRP A 83 -19.85 35.63 0.36
C TRP A 83 -20.62 36.95 0.23
N ILE A 84 -19.93 38.05 -0.12
CA ILE A 84 -20.56 39.36 -0.33
C ILE A 84 -21.49 39.34 -1.55
N ALA A 85 -21.17 38.54 -2.57
CA ALA A 85 -22.02 38.32 -3.73
C ALA A 85 -23.28 37.47 -3.43
N GLY A 86 -23.46 37.03 -2.18
CA GLY A 86 -24.60 36.22 -1.76
C GLY A 86 -24.47 34.73 -2.05
N VAL A 87 -23.27 34.25 -2.42
CA VAL A 87 -23.01 32.82 -2.63
C VAL A 87 -22.98 32.11 -1.27
N THR A 88 -23.69 31.00 -1.20
CA THR A 88 -23.81 30.23 0.04
C THR A 88 -22.59 29.34 0.22
N THR A 89 -22.11 29.14 1.46
CA THR A 89 -20.99 28.24 1.76
C THR A 89 -21.17 26.85 1.17
N VAL A 90 -22.42 26.35 1.13
CA VAL A 90 -22.76 25.03 0.58
C VAL A 90 -22.45 24.93 -0.92
N GLU A 91 -22.68 26.01 -1.68
CA GLU A 91 -22.40 26.05 -3.13
C GLU A 91 -20.89 25.97 -3.39
N VAL A 92 -20.10 26.67 -2.57
CA VAL A 92 -18.63 26.62 -2.62
C VAL A 92 -18.11 25.22 -2.27
N MET A 93 -18.68 24.58 -1.24
CA MET A 93 -18.31 23.21 -0.87
C MET A 93 -18.64 22.20 -1.98
N LEU A 94 -19.81 22.35 -2.62
CA LEU A 94 -20.19 21.52 -3.77
C LEU A 94 -19.23 21.69 -4.96
N ALA A 95 -18.83 22.93 -5.26
CA ALA A 95 -17.85 23.21 -6.31
C ALA A 95 -16.51 22.50 -6.02
N HIS A 96 -16.04 22.56 -4.77
CA HIS A 96 -14.84 21.85 -4.35
C HIS A 96 -14.97 20.34 -4.48
N ILE A 97 -16.08 19.74 -4.06
CA ILE A 97 -16.32 18.28 -4.17
C ILE A 97 -16.24 17.83 -5.63
N ILE A 98 -16.85 18.59 -6.55
CA ILE A 98 -16.86 18.26 -7.98
C ILE A 98 -15.44 18.35 -8.55
N VAL A 99 -14.70 19.43 -8.28
CA VAL A 99 -13.33 19.61 -8.77
C VAL A 99 -12.40 18.54 -8.18
N LYS A 100 -12.56 18.23 -6.89
CA LYS A 100 -11.78 17.21 -6.20
C LYS A 100 -12.00 15.81 -6.76
N PHE A 101 -13.23 15.49 -7.15
CA PHE A 101 -13.55 14.22 -7.81
C PHE A 101 -12.69 14.03 -9.07
N PHE A 102 -12.58 15.03 -9.95
CA PHE A 102 -11.77 14.93 -11.17
C PHE A 102 -10.27 14.88 -10.90
N ILE A 103 -9.77 15.69 -9.96
CA ILE A 103 -8.35 15.67 -9.57
C ILE A 103 -7.96 14.30 -9.03
N GLN A 104 -8.85 13.65 -8.28
CA GLN A 104 -8.61 12.34 -7.69
C GLN A 104 -8.42 11.24 -8.74
N PHE A 105 -9.17 11.27 -9.85
CA PHE A 105 -8.95 10.32 -10.96
C PHE A 105 -7.54 10.44 -11.54
N ILE A 106 -7.05 11.66 -11.74
CA ILE A 106 -5.71 11.90 -12.27
C ILE A 106 -4.65 11.38 -11.30
N GLN A 107 -4.81 11.62 -9.98
CA GLN A 107 -3.91 11.10 -8.96
C GLN A 107 -3.85 9.57 -8.94
N ILE A 108 -4.98 8.89 -9.09
CA ILE A 108 -5.04 7.42 -9.10
C ILE A 108 -4.30 6.85 -10.30
N ILE A 109 -4.53 7.41 -11.49
CA ILE A 109 -3.85 6.98 -12.71
C ILE A 109 -2.34 7.16 -12.56
N LEU A 110 -1.91 8.34 -12.09
CA LEU A 110 -0.50 8.62 -11.83
C LEU A 110 0.08 7.60 -10.84
N MET A 111 -0.65 7.26 -9.79
CA MET A 111 -0.18 6.29 -8.81
C MET A 111 -0.01 4.88 -9.38
N VAL A 112 -0.99 4.41 -10.16
CA VAL A 112 -0.91 3.07 -10.78
C VAL A 112 0.29 2.99 -11.72
N VAL A 113 0.58 4.06 -12.46
CA VAL A 113 1.78 4.15 -13.31
C VAL A 113 3.06 4.13 -12.46
N PHE A 114 3.10 4.88 -11.36
CA PHE A 114 4.25 4.87 -10.44
C PHE A 114 4.47 3.49 -9.81
N ALA A 115 3.39 2.77 -9.48
CA ALA A 115 3.45 1.43 -8.91
C ALA A 115 4.08 0.40 -9.87
N ASP A 116 3.73 0.49 -11.16
CA ASP A 116 4.27 -0.41 -12.18
C ASP A 116 5.72 -0.05 -12.55
N VAL A 117 5.99 1.23 -12.86
CA VAL A 117 7.30 1.67 -13.37
C VAL A 117 8.38 1.71 -12.30
N ILE A 118 8.09 2.25 -11.12
CA ILE A 118 9.12 2.49 -10.09
C ILE A 118 9.26 1.30 -9.14
N PHE A 119 8.14 0.77 -8.68
CA PHE A 119 8.15 -0.28 -7.67
C PHE A 119 8.19 -1.69 -8.27
N GLN A 120 7.95 -1.85 -9.59
CA GLN A 120 7.83 -3.14 -10.28
C GLN A 120 6.94 -4.14 -9.53
N VAL A 121 5.87 -3.64 -8.91
CA VAL A 121 4.95 -4.46 -8.14
C VAL A 121 4.01 -5.13 -9.12
N THR A 122 4.14 -6.44 -9.26
CA THR A 122 3.19 -7.25 -10.03
C THR A 122 1.87 -7.23 -9.29
N ILE A 123 0.90 -6.44 -9.76
CA ILE A 123 -0.47 -6.44 -9.21
C ILE A 123 -1.12 -7.77 -9.57
N GLN A 124 -0.95 -8.75 -8.69
CA GLN A 124 -1.55 -10.08 -8.81
C GLN A 124 -2.97 -10.00 -8.23
N GLY A 125 -3.95 -9.61 -9.06
CA GLY A 125 -5.35 -9.50 -8.65
C GLY A 125 -6.19 -8.59 -9.57
N PRO A 126 -7.50 -8.45 -9.30
CA PRO A 126 -8.36 -7.54 -10.04
C PRO A 126 -7.97 -6.08 -9.78
N VAL A 127 -7.32 -5.46 -10.76
CA VAL A 127 -6.87 -4.05 -10.73
C VAL A 127 -8.03 -3.10 -10.39
N LEU A 128 -9.25 -3.45 -10.78
CA LEU A 128 -10.46 -2.69 -10.49
C LEU A 128 -10.72 -2.51 -8.98
N LEU A 129 -10.50 -3.55 -8.16
CA LEU A 129 -10.68 -3.48 -6.71
C LEU A 129 -9.64 -2.57 -6.06
N ALA A 130 -8.39 -2.64 -6.51
CA ALA A 130 -7.34 -1.74 -6.05
C ALA A 130 -7.65 -0.28 -6.38
N MET A 131 -8.11 0.00 -7.61
CA MET A 131 -8.54 1.35 -8.00
C MET A 131 -9.72 1.84 -7.16
N ALA A 132 -10.72 1.00 -6.89
CA ALA A 132 -11.86 1.36 -6.06
C ALA A 132 -11.45 1.70 -4.61
N LEU A 133 -10.53 0.93 -4.02
CA LEU A 133 -10.02 1.19 -2.67
C LEU A 133 -9.26 2.52 -2.60
N ILE A 134 -8.39 2.77 -3.58
CA ILE A 134 -7.63 4.03 -3.64
C ILE A 134 -8.59 5.22 -3.85
N PHE A 135 -9.63 5.04 -4.67
CA PHE A 135 -10.63 6.06 -4.92
C PHE A 135 -11.41 6.43 -3.65
N ILE A 136 -11.88 5.42 -2.91
CA ILE A 136 -12.57 5.63 -1.63
C ILE A 136 -11.64 6.31 -0.61
N GLN A 137 -10.38 5.87 -0.52
CA GLN A 137 -9.38 6.51 0.35
C GLN A 137 -9.18 7.99 -0.02
N GLY A 138 -9.12 8.29 -1.32
CA GLY A 138 -8.96 9.63 -1.84
C GLY A 138 -10.09 10.58 -1.48
N ILE A 139 -11.33 10.08 -1.47
CA ILE A 139 -12.51 10.87 -1.06
C ILE A 139 -12.49 11.19 0.44
N CYS A 140 -11.87 10.34 1.26
CA CYS A 140 -11.73 10.59 2.70
C CYS A 140 -10.65 11.63 3.06
N GLY A 141 -9.80 12.05 2.11
CA GLY A 141 -8.72 13.02 2.28
C GLY A 141 -9.06 14.42 1.79
#